data_AF-B9L7K7-F1
#
_entry.id   AF-B9L7K7-F1
#
_cell.length_a   1.000
_cell.length_b   1.000
_cell.length_c   1.000
_cell.angle_alpha   90.00
_cell.angle_beta   90.00
_cell.angle_gamma   90.00
#
_symmetry.space_group_name_H-M   'P 1'
#
loop_
_entity.id
_entity.type
_entity.pdbx_description
1 polymer ?
#
loop_
_entity_poly.entity_id
_entity_poly.type
_entity_poly.pdbx_seq_one_letter_code
_entity_poly.pdbx_strand_id
1 'polypeptide(L)'
;MESKYKKIILPFLFFLLHANPTLKTGDIILRKEKNLLSDMFSQIDPCGYSHAGIIVIKDKIPYVLNIEYETTGKNLKLIKMKNFLSSTSKYIILSPNFKLDNKKLQNIINSIQKENIKFDIELSLNNKKLYCTELVDYIYYKLIHKHIYAYLYDFRNKKIITVKSLLKSKYFFKIK
;
A
#
# COMPACT_ATOMS: atom_id res chain seq x y z
N MET A 1 -66.74 -3.77 20.80
CA MET A 1 -65.67 -4.79 20.80
C MET A 1 -65.21 -5.00 19.37
N GLU A 2 -63.89 -5.05 19.15
CA GLU A 2 -63.16 -5.42 17.91
C GLU A 2 -63.26 -4.44 16.70
N SER A 3 -62.22 -4.14 15.93
CA SER A 3 -60.79 -4.47 15.97
C SER A 3 -60.01 -3.52 15.03
N LYS A 4 -59.00 -2.86 15.62
CA LYS A 4 -57.60 -2.67 15.20
C LYS A 4 -57.24 -2.14 13.79
N TYR A 5 -56.71 -0.91 13.82
CA TYR A 5 -55.47 -0.44 13.17
C TYR A 5 -55.17 -0.92 11.72
N LYS A 6 -55.41 -0.03 10.76
CA LYS A 6 -54.75 -0.07 9.44
C LYS A 6 -53.24 0.08 9.63
N LYS A 7 -52.50 -1.02 9.47
CA LYS A 7 -51.03 -1.02 9.38
C LYS A 7 -50.60 -0.26 8.13
N ILE A 8 -50.13 0.97 8.31
CA ILE A 8 -49.32 1.65 7.29
C ILE A 8 -47.96 0.98 7.32
N ILE A 9 -47.69 0.12 6.33
CA ILE A 9 -46.37 -0.44 6.08
C ILE A 9 -45.59 0.65 5.34
N LEU A 10 -44.77 1.40 6.08
CA LEU A 10 -43.78 2.29 5.49
C LEU A 10 -42.64 1.40 4.97
N PRO A 11 -42.36 1.35 3.65
CA PRO A 11 -41.20 0.62 3.16
C PRO A 11 -39.97 1.37 3.65
N PHE A 12 -39.25 0.77 4.60
CA PHE A 12 -37.97 1.26 5.08
C PHE A 12 -36.96 1.08 3.94
N LEU A 13 -36.86 2.08 3.07
CA LEU A 13 -35.92 2.11 1.97
C LEU A 13 -34.53 2.35 2.56
N PHE A 14 -33.86 1.29 3.01
CA PHE A 14 -32.46 1.32 3.42
C PHE A 14 -31.61 1.53 2.17
N PHE A 15 -31.43 2.79 1.77
CA PHE A 15 -30.39 3.15 0.81
C PHE A 15 -29.05 2.98 1.53
N LEU A 16 -28.45 1.79 1.44
CA LEU A 16 -27.02 1.64 1.68
C LEU A 16 -26.30 2.41 0.56
N LEU A 17 -26.03 3.68 0.81
CA LEU A 17 -24.99 4.40 0.08
C LEU A 17 -23.70 3.61 0.28
N HIS A 18 -23.33 2.83 -0.74
CA HIS A 18 -22.01 2.25 -0.85
C HIS A 18 -21.05 3.42 -1.12
N ALA A 19 -20.65 4.11 -0.06
CA ALA A 19 -19.59 5.10 -0.13
C ALA A 19 -18.33 4.35 -0.55
N ASN A 20 -17.92 4.51 -1.80
CA ASN A 20 -16.60 4.06 -2.24
C ASN A 20 -15.57 4.77 -1.34
N PRO A 21 -14.74 4.05 -0.59
CA PRO A 21 -13.79 4.68 0.31
C PRO A 21 -12.88 5.60 -0.48
N THR A 22 -12.83 6.87 -0.05
CA THR A 22 -12.04 7.90 -0.73
C THR A 22 -10.57 7.69 -0.44
N LEU A 23 -9.76 7.62 -1.50
CA LEU A 23 -8.31 7.48 -1.37
C LEU A 23 -7.70 8.69 -0.69
N LYS A 24 -6.71 8.45 0.18
CA LYS A 24 -5.96 9.50 0.87
C LYS A 24 -4.46 9.28 0.76
N THR A 25 -3.70 10.38 0.90
CA THR A 25 -2.25 10.30 1.00
C THR A 25 -1.87 9.44 2.21
N GLY A 26 -0.97 8.50 2.00
CA GLY A 26 -0.54 7.52 3.00
C GLY A 26 -1.18 6.14 2.82
N ASP A 27 -2.31 6.00 2.12
CA ASP A 27 -2.83 4.66 1.81
C ASP A 27 -1.76 3.81 1.11
N ILE A 28 -1.62 2.55 1.49
CA ILE A 28 -0.73 1.61 0.83
C ILE A 28 -1.51 0.92 -0.28
N ILE A 29 -0.91 0.83 -1.46
CA ILE A 29 -1.43 0.03 -2.56
C ILE A 29 -0.54 -1.19 -2.80
N LEU A 30 -1.15 -2.37 -2.84
CA LEU A 30 -0.46 -3.60 -3.21
C LEU A 30 -1.02 -4.09 -4.56
N ARG A 31 -0.16 -4.56 -5.45
CA ARG A 31 -0.56 -5.07 -6.77
C ARG A 31 0.08 -6.42 -7.07
N LYS A 32 -0.54 -7.21 -7.97
CA LYS A 32 0.12 -8.34 -8.62
C LYS A 32 0.65 -7.89 -9.98
N GLU A 33 1.96 -7.73 -10.04
CA GLU A 33 2.65 -7.51 -11.29
C GLU A 33 2.65 -8.76 -12.16
N LYS A 34 2.81 -8.54 -13.47
CA LYS A 34 2.96 -9.57 -14.50
C LYS A 34 4.37 -9.45 -15.10
N ASN A 35 5.42 -9.67 -14.30
CA ASN A 35 6.81 -9.69 -14.76
C ASN A 35 7.61 -10.77 -14.04
N LEU A 36 8.74 -11.18 -14.63
CA LEU A 36 9.53 -12.33 -14.16
C LEU A 36 10.03 -12.17 -12.71
N LEU A 37 10.46 -10.95 -12.33
CA LEU A 37 10.87 -10.65 -10.96
C LEU A 37 9.69 -10.75 -9.99
N SER A 38 8.52 -10.24 -10.36
CA SER A 38 7.28 -10.39 -9.61
C SER A 38 6.89 -11.85 -9.44
N ASP A 39 7.09 -12.69 -10.45
CA ASP A 39 6.77 -14.10 -10.35
C ASP A 39 7.70 -14.80 -9.37
N MET A 40 9.00 -14.50 -9.39
CA MET A 40 9.96 -14.95 -8.37
C MET A 40 9.56 -14.47 -6.96
N PHE A 41 9.27 -13.18 -6.78
CA PHE A 41 8.86 -12.64 -5.48
C PHE A 41 7.52 -13.17 -5.00
N SER A 42 6.59 -13.47 -5.91
CA SER A 42 5.25 -13.97 -5.54
C SER A 42 5.25 -15.39 -5.01
N GLN A 43 6.31 -16.16 -5.28
CA GLN A 43 6.53 -17.48 -4.68
C GLN A 43 7.11 -17.37 -3.25
N ILE A 44 7.71 -16.23 -2.91
CA ILE A 44 8.27 -15.96 -1.58
C ILE A 44 7.13 -15.45 -0.68
N ASP A 45 6.70 -16.28 0.26
CA ASP A 45 5.60 -16.01 1.18
C ASP A 45 4.28 -15.58 0.47
N PRO A 46 3.67 -16.50 -0.30
CA PRO A 46 2.60 -16.16 -1.24
C PRO A 46 1.38 -15.56 -0.55
N CYS A 47 0.85 -14.49 -1.16
CA CYS A 47 -0.39 -13.81 -0.77
C CYS A 47 -1.22 -13.28 -1.95
N GLY A 48 -0.79 -13.58 -3.18
CA GLY A 48 -1.44 -13.11 -4.40
C GLY A 48 -1.08 -11.68 -4.82
N TYR A 49 -0.21 -10.97 -4.09
CA TYR A 49 0.35 -9.67 -4.47
C TYR A 49 1.88 -9.76 -4.47
N SER A 50 2.54 -8.89 -5.23
CA SER A 50 3.99 -8.97 -5.46
C SER A 50 4.70 -7.62 -5.35
N HIS A 51 3.96 -6.52 -5.29
CA HIS A 51 4.54 -5.18 -5.25
C HIS A 51 3.71 -4.25 -4.36
N ALA A 52 4.36 -3.22 -3.82
CA ALA A 52 3.78 -2.27 -2.87
C ALA A 52 4.22 -0.83 -3.17
N GLY A 53 3.36 0.14 -2.86
CA GLY A 53 3.68 1.55 -2.90
C GLY A 53 2.78 2.37 -1.97
N ILE A 54 3.08 3.66 -1.83
CA ILE A 54 2.28 4.61 -1.04
C ILE A 54 1.53 5.55 -1.97
N ILE A 55 0.23 5.66 -1.79
CA ILE A 55 -0.63 6.61 -2.49
C ILE A 55 -0.32 8.03 -2.00
N VAL A 56 -0.15 8.95 -2.95
CA VAL A 56 0.06 10.38 -2.72
C VAL A 56 -0.96 11.14 -3.56
N ILE A 57 -1.88 11.85 -2.90
CA ILE A 57 -2.86 12.69 -3.58
C ILE A 57 -2.25 14.07 -3.82
N LYS A 58 -2.16 14.49 -5.09
CA LYS A 58 -1.74 15.82 -5.52
C LYS A 58 -2.81 16.42 -6.41
N ASP A 59 -3.35 17.58 -6.04
CA ASP A 59 -4.41 18.26 -6.81
C ASP A 59 -5.58 17.33 -7.19
N LYS A 60 -6.03 16.52 -6.22
CA LYS A 60 -7.08 15.48 -6.35
C LYS A 60 -6.72 14.31 -7.29
N ILE A 61 -5.48 14.23 -7.78
CA ILE A 61 -4.99 13.15 -8.64
C ILE A 61 -4.17 12.17 -7.79
N PRO A 62 -4.47 10.85 -7.83
CA PRO A 62 -3.68 9.86 -7.12
C PRO A 62 -2.40 9.48 -7.87
N TYR A 63 -1.29 9.59 -7.15
CA TYR A 63 0.03 9.09 -7.53
C TYR A 63 0.43 7.95 -6.60
N VAL A 64 1.41 7.15 -7.01
CA VAL A 64 2.01 6.08 -6.21
C VAL A 64 3.51 6.31 -6.16
N LEU A 65 4.04 6.51 -4.96
CA LEU A 65 5.46 6.44 -4.68
C LEU A 65 5.83 4.95 -4.53
N ASN A 66 6.73 4.48 -5.39
CA ASN A 66 7.20 3.10 -5.40
C ASN A 66 8.69 3.03 -5.78
N ILE A 67 9.30 1.87 -5.58
CA ILE A 67 10.66 1.59 -6.04
C ILE A 67 10.69 0.25 -6.78
N GLU A 68 11.17 0.28 -8.01
CA GLU A 68 11.27 -0.86 -8.91
C GLU A 68 12.68 -0.95 -9.49
N TYR A 69 13.11 -2.17 -9.80
CA TYR A 69 14.38 -2.35 -10.49
C TYR A 69 14.27 -1.82 -11.92
N GLU A 70 15.18 -0.92 -12.26
CA GLU A 70 15.31 -0.29 -13.56
C GLU A 70 16.79 -0.22 -13.90
N THR A 71 17.15 -0.69 -15.09
CA THR A 71 18.52 -0.64 -15.61
C THR A 71 18.87 0.76 -16.13
N THR A 72 17.87 1.48 -16.64
CA THR A 72 18.00 2.85 -17.14
C THR A 72 17.04 3.77 -16.38
N GLY A 73 17.57 4.87 -15.83
CA GLY A 73 16.79 5.86 -15.09
C GLY A 73 16.75 5.67 -13.57
N LYS A 74 15.69 6.18 -12.93
CA LYS A 74 15.54 6.17 -11.47
C LYS A 74 14.70 4.98 -11.01
N ASN A 75 15.18 4.26 -10.00
CA ASN A 75 14.44 3.16 -9.39
C ASN A 75 13.23 3.68 -8.59
N LEU A 76 13.43 4.73 -7.78
CA LEU A 76 12.36 5.39 -7.04
C LEU A 76 11.55 6.28 -7.97
N LYS A 77 10.23 6.09 -8.00
CA LYS A 77 9.31 6.80 -8.88
C LYS A 77 8.07 7.28 -8.16
N LEU A 78 7.58 8.45 -8.56
CA LEU A 78 6.25 8.94 -8.25
C LEU A 78 5.45 9.00 -9.55
N ILE A 79 4.59 8.02 -9.80
CA ILE A 79 3.82 7.89 -11.05
C ILE A 79 2.33 7.98 -10.79
N LYS A 80 1.54 8.37 -11.80
CA LYS A 80 0.08 8.31 -11.72
C LYS A 80 -0.37 6.90 -11.36
N MET A 81 -1.33 6.76 -10.45
CA MET A 81 -1.86 5.46 -10.02
C MET A 81 -2.38 4.64 -11.21
N LYS A 82 -3.00 5.29 -12.21
CA LYS A 82 -3.41 4.63 -13.46
C LYS A 82 -2.25 3.91 -14.16
N ASN A 83 -1.07 4.53 -14.20
CA ASN A 83 0.12 3.93 -14.82
C ASN A 83 0.70 2.82 -13.96
N PHE A 84 0.69 3.00 -12.63
CA PHE A 84 1.06 1.94 -11.69
C PHE A 84 0.13 0.72 -11.76
N LEU A 85 -1.08 0.84 -12.28
CA LEU A 85 -2.04 -0.27 -12.39
C LEU A 85 -2.22 -0.78 -13.83
N SER A 86 -1.53 -0.22 -14.84
CA SER A 86 -1.81 -0.54 -16.24
C SER A 86 -1.58 -2.00 -16.62
N SER A 87 -0.64 -2.68 -15.95
CA SER A 87 -0.26 -4.08 -16.21
C SER A 87 -0.59 -5.04 -15.07
N THR A 88 -1.45 -4.64 -14.13
CA THR A 88 -1.82 -5.47 -12.96
C THR A 88 -2.97 -6.44 -13.26
N SER A 89 -2.98 -7.63 -12.65
CA SER A 89 -4.16 -8.50 -12.64
C SER A 89 -5.13 -8.19 -11.50
N LYS A 90 -4.61 -7.70 -10.36
CA LYS A 90 -5.41 -7.30 -9.19
C LYS A 90 -4.63 -6.37 -8.28
N TYR A 91 -5.34 -5.60 -7.47
CA TYR A 91 -4.76 -4.74 -6.44
C TYR A 91 -5.64 -4.70 -5.19
N ILE A 92 -5.06 -4.24 -4.09
CA ILE A 92 -5.73 -4.00 -2.80
C ILE A 92 -5.20 -2.69 -2.23
N ILE A 93 -6.05 -1.99 -1.49
CA ILE A 93 -5.68 -0.74 -0.82
C ILE A 93 -5.85 -0.90 0.69
N LEU A 94 -4.80 -0.54 1.41
CA LEU A 94 -4.72 -0.60 2.86
C LEU A 94 -4.65 0.84 3.40
N SER A 95 -5.66 1.24 4.17
CA SER A 95 -5.72 2.57 4.79
C SER A 95 -5.23 2.50 6.24
N PRO A 96 -4.38 3.45 6.69
CA PRO A 96 -3.98 3.57 8.09
C PRO A 96 -5.17 3.64 9.04
N ASN A 97 -5.14 2.85 10.12
CA ASN A 97 -6.10 2.92 11.23
C ASN A 97 -5.69 3.90 12.34
N PHE A 98 -4.75 4.79 12.05
CA PHE A 98 -4.26 5.83 12.94
C PHE A 98 -4.19 7.17 12.21
N LYS A 99 -4.15 8.27 12.98
CA LYS A 99 -4.05 9.62 12.44
C LYS A 99 -2.66 9.86 11.87
N LEU A 100 -2.59 10.23 10.59
CA LEU A 100 -1.35 10.63 9.93
C LEU A 100 -1.04 12.10 10.17
N ASP A 101 0.23 12.42 10.42
CA ASP A 101 0.76 13.75 10.23
C ASP A 101 1.09 13.94 8.74
N ASN A 102 0.14 14.50 7.99
CA ASN A 102 0.26 14.71 6.55
C ASN A 102 1.42 15.63 6.16
N LYS A 103 1.75 16.63 7.00
CA LYS A 103 2.87 17.55 6.75
C LYS A 103 4.20 16.81 6.90
N LYS A 104 4.35 16.03 7.97
CA LYS A 104 5.53 15.18 8.19
C LYS A 104 5.68 14.13 7.10
N LEU A 105 4.59 13.45 6.71
CA LEU A 105 4.61 12.49 5.60
C LEU A 105 5.05 13.13 4.28
N GLN A 106 4.51 14.30 3.95
CA GLN A 106 4.91 15.02 2.73
C GLN A 106 6.39 15.42 2.75
N ASN A 107 6.90 15.87 3.90
CA ASN A 107 8.32 16.19 4.06
C ASN A 107 9.22 14.95 3.90
N ILE A 108 8.83 13.81 4.47
CA ILE A 108 9.55 12.54 4.30
C ILE A 108 9.60 12.12 2.84
N ILE A 109 8.45 12.17 2.14
CA ILE A 109 8.36 11.85 0.71
C ILE A 109 9.25 12.78 -0.11
N ASN A 110 9.17 14.09 0.13
CA ASN A 110 10.00 15.07 -0.58
C ASN A 110 11.50 14.87 -0.35
N SER A 111 11.92 14.47 0.86
CA SER A 111 13.32 14.12 1.16
C SER A 111 13.76 12.90 0.36
N ILE A 112 13.00 11.81 0.44
CA ILE A 112 13.31 10.54 -0.21
C ILE A 112 13.35 10.70 -1.73
N GLN A 113 12.49 11.52 -2.33
CA GLN A 113 12.53 11.80 -3.77
C GLN A 113 13.78 12.55 -4.23
N LYS A 114 14.44 13.31 -3.34
CA LYS A 114 15.72 13.97 -3.60
C LYS A 114 16.90 13.00 -3.44
N GLU A 115 16.72 11.96 -2.63
CA GLU A 115 17.68 10.88 -2.46
C GLU A 115 17.67 9.97 -3.70
N ASN A 116 18.84 9.66 -4.26
CA ASN A 116 18.97 8.73 -5.41
C ASN A 116 18.94 7.27 -4.92
N ILE A 117 17.88 6.90 -4.18
CA ILE A 117 17.75 5.56 -3.60
C ILE A 117 17.77 4.52 -4.71
N LYS A 118 18.68 3.54 -4.57
CA LYS A 118 18.82 2.41 -5.49
C LYS A 118 17.96 1.24 -5.04
N PHE A 119 17.52 0.43 -5.99
CA PHE A 119 16.78 -0.79 -5.71
C PHE A 119 17.69 -1.83 -5.02
N ASP A 120 17.18 -2.47 -3.96
CA ASP A 120 17.88 -3.55 -3.27
C ASP A 120 17.51 -4.92 -3.86
N ILE A 121 18.40 -5.46 -4.70
CA ILE A 121 18.26 -6.80 -5.28
C ILE A 121 18.59 -7.89 -4.24
N GLU A 122 19.41 -7.57 -3.25
CA GLU A 122 19.95 -8.53 -2.26
C GLU A 122 19.04 -8.72 -1.04
N LEU A 123 18.01 -7.87 -0.91
CA LEU A 123 17.03 -7.86 0.19
C LEU A 123 17.73 -7.78 1.56
N SER A 124 18.62 -6.80 1.72
CA SER A 124 19.63 -6.73 2.77
C SER A 124 19.21 -5.96 4.04
N LEU A 125 18.01 -5.36 4.08
CA LEU A 125 17.41 -4.65 5.23
C LEU A 125 18.36 -3.68 5.97
N ASN A 126 19.27 -3.04 5.24
CA ASN A 126 20.28 -2.14 5.82
C ASN A 126 20.01 -0.66 5.51
N ASN A 127 18.89 -0.35 4.86
CA ASN A 127 18.46 0.99 4.45
C ASN A 127 19.43 1.76 3.50
N LYS A 128 20.48 1.14 2.97
CA LYS A 128 21.37 1.76 1.95
C LYS A 128 20.73 1.73 0.56
N LYS A 129 19.98 0.66 0.30
CA LYS A 129 19.14 0.41 -0.86
C LYS A 129 17.79 -0.06 -0.33
N LEU A 130 16.72 0.10 -1.11
CA LEU A 130 15.38 -0.31 -0.67
C LEU A 130 14.71 -1.16 -1.77
N TYR A 131 13.92 -2.14 -1.35
CA TYR A 131 12.92 -2.79 -2.20
C TYR A 131 11.51 -2.34 -1.79
N CYS A 132 10.50 -2.72 -2.58
CA CYS A 132 9.16 -2.11 -2.51
C CYS A 132 8.51 -2.08 -1.12
N THR A 133 8.58 -3.18 -0.37
CA THR A 133 8.01 -3.30 0.98
C THR A 133 8.87 -2.62 2.04
N GLU A 134 10.19 -2.64 1.89
CA GLU A 134 11.13 -1.92 2.76
C GLU A 134 10.97 -0.39 2.61
N LEU A 135 10.74 0.12 1.39
CA LEU A 135 10.43 1.54 1.18
C LEU A 135 9.19 1.97 1.96
N VAL A 136 8.13 1.15 1.90
CA VAL A 136 6.88 1.43 2.60
C VAL A 136 7.11 1.44 4.12
N ASP A 137 7.77 0.42 4.66
CA ASP A 137 8.11 0.35 6.08
C ASP A 137 9.03 1.50 6.52
N TYR A 138 10.04 1.84 5.73
CA TYR A 138 10.99 2.93 6.00
C TYR A 138 10.31 4.29 6.14
N ILE A 139 9.37 4.61 5.23
CA ILE A 139 8.60 5.86 5.29
C ILE A 139 7.74 5.89 6.56
N TYR A 140 7.06 4.79 6.86
CA TYR A 140 6.23 4.69 8.06
C TYR A 140 7.05 4.70 9.35
N TYR A 141 8.22 4.08 9.38
CA TYR A 141 9.14 4.14 10.50
C TYR A 141 9.59 5.58 10.76
N LYS A 142 9.94 6.35 9.73
CA LYS A 142 10.23 7.80 9.88
C LYS A 142 9.01 8.60 10.37
N LEU A 143 7.81 8.18 10.00
CA LEU A 143 6.58 8.88 10.36
C LEU A 143 6.19 8.63 11.83
N ILE A 144 6.17 7.37 12.27
CA ILE A 144 5.58 6.95 13.56
C ILE A 144 6.57 6.23 14.50
N HIS A 145 7.85 6.11 14.13
CA HIS A 145 8.90 5.44 14.91
C HIS A 145 8.57 3.98 15.27
N LYS A 146 7.82 3.30 14.40
CA LYS A 146 7.45 1.89 14.53
C LYS A 146 7.50 1.22 13.17
N HIS A 147 8.02 0.00 13.15
CA HIS A 147 7.88 -0.89 12.00
C HIS A 147 6.41 -1.29 11.85
N ILE A 148 5.95 -1.32 10.61
CA ILE A 148 4.55 -1.60 10.27
C ILE A 148 4.35 -3.00 9.71
N TYR A 149 5.40 -3.73 9.37
CA TYR A 149 5.28 -5.13 8.97
C TYR A 149 4.76 -5.99 10.14
N ALA A 150 4.00 -7.05 9.83
CA ALA A 150 3.48 -7.96 10.85
C ALA A 150 4.54 -8.94 11.38
N TYR A 151 5.47 -9.34 10.52
CA TYR A 151 6.59 -10.25 10.81
C TYR A 151 7.71 -10.08 9.78
N LEU A 152 8.90 -10.62 10.09
CA LEU A 152 9.97 -10.81 9.10
C LEU A 152 9.91 -12.25 8.60
N TYR A 153 9.94 -12.43 7.28
CA TYR A 153 9.99 -13.75 6.65
C TYR A 153 11.44 -14.21 6.51
N ASP A 154 11.70 -15.49 6.72
CA ASP A 154 13.01 -16.09 6.50
C ASP A 154 13.12 -16.63 5.07
N PHE A 155 14.02 -16.05 4.29
CA PHE A 155 14.32 -16.49 2.93
C PHE A 155 15.82 -16.64 2.76
N ARG A 156 16.30 -17.89 2.60
CA ARG A 156 17.73 -18.22 2.43
C ARG A 156 18.61 -17.61 3.54
N ASN A 157 18.20 -17.79 4.80
CA ASN A 157 18.87 -17.24 5.99
C ASN A 157 18.91 -15.71 6.06
N LYS A 158 18.09 -15.02 5.26
CA LYS A 158 17.90 -13.57 5.32
C LYS A 158 16.48 -13.26 5.80
N LYS A 159 16.38 -12.32 6.74
CA LYS A 159 15.10 -11.74 7.13
C LYS A 159 14.68 -10.70 6.10
N ILE A 160 13.45 -10.80 5.60
CA ILE A 160 12.88 -9.88 4.62
C ILE A 160 11.47 -9.45 5.01
N ILE A 161 11.04 -8.28 4.54
CA ILE A 161 9.67 -7.79 4.67
C ILE A 161 8.91 -8.21 3.42
N THR A 162 7.98 -9.15 3.54
CA THR A 162 7.18 -9.61 2.40
C THR A 162 5.93 -8.75 2.21
N VAL A 163 5.34 -8.81 1.01
CA VAL A 163 4.05 -8.15 0.73
C VAL A 163 2.95 -8.69 1.66
N LYS A 164 2.99 -9.99 1.97
CA LYS A 164 2.05 -10.61 2.91
C LYS A 164 2.21 -10.07 4.33
N SER A 165 3.44 -9.77 4.74
CA SER A 165 3.70 -9.16 6.04
C SER A 165 3.08 -7.75 6.15
N LEU A 166 3.17 -6.94 5.09
CA LEU A 166 2.44 -5.66 5.03
C LEU A 166 0.92 -5.86 4.99
N LEU A 167 0.44 -6.83 4.20
CA LEU A 167 -0.99 -7.15 4.09
C LEU A 167 -1.61 -7.59 5.42
N LYS A 168 -0.83 -8.22 6.30
CA LYS A 168 -1.24 -8.65 7.65
C LYS A 168 -0.97 -7.62 8.73
N SER A 169 -0.48 -6.43 8.37
CA SER A 169 -0.17 -5.37 9.33
C SER A 169 -1.39 -4.96 10.14
N LYS A 170 -1.23 -4.89 11.47
CA LYS A 170 -2.27 -4.39 12.39
C LYS A 170 -2.52 -2.88 12.29
N TYR A 171 -1.68 -2.15 11.56
CA TYR A 171 -1.76 -0.69 11.43
C TYR A 171 -2.69 -0.23 10.29
N PHE A 172 -3.25 -1.17 9.53
CA PHE A 172 -4.06 -0.86 8.36
C PHE A 172 -5.31 -1.73 8.29
N PHE A 173 -6.35 -1.19 7.67
CA PHE A 173 -7.55 -1.93 7.28
C PHE A 173 -7.70 -1.89 5.77
N LYS A 174 -8.32 -2.93 5.22
CA LYS A 174 -8.58 -3.06 3.78
C LYS A 174 -9.75 -2.15 3.40
N ILE A 175 -9.59 -1.37 2.34
CA ILE A 175 -10.66 -0.51 1.80
C ILE A 175 -11.05 -0.87 0.36
N LYS A 176 -10.25 -1.70 -0.32
CA LYS A 176 -10.56 -2.26 -1.63
C LYS A 176 -9.75 -3.51 -1.89
#